data_AF-A0A430VBK2-F1
#
_entry.id   AF-A0A430VBK2-F1
#
_cell.length_a   1.000
_cell.length_b   1.000
_cell.length_c   1.000
_cell.angle_alpha   90.00
_cell.angle_beta   90.00
_cell.angle_gamma   90.00
#
_symmetry.space_group_name_H-M   'P 1'
#
loop_
_entity.id
_entity.type
_entity.pdbx_description
1 polymer ?
#
loop_
_entity_poly.entity_id
_entity_poly.type
_entity_poly.pdbx_seq_one_letter_code
_entity_poly.pdbx_strand_id
1 'polypeptide(L)'
;MNDLQEQLSFLLHEALKEELSSCVGYLYHNRLLSNSDNFTQYLSEELLEHADEEYEHYKEILELTKSLDLSIEIPSMNEVFFQLKNYDDETVIQFNLDKERDAVDRYNAILSLVSKTSYEGAELVKKVILPIRNKEMEHVEDLENIRSNYEKSAKGLDTPKDESFISCFLEDTHSCSITGTFTTCNTDCKNCDIYKNSFIRK
;
A
#
# COMPACT_ATOMS: atom_id res chain seq x y z
N MET A 1 9.98 -0.61 32.21
CA MET A 1 8.73 -0.88 31.48
C MET A 1 8.17 -2.20 31.98
N ASN A 2 6.86 -2.42 31.89
CA ASN A 2 6.35 -3.78 32.06
C ASN A 2 6.58 -4.57 30.75
N ASP A 3 6.63 -5.90 30.84
CA ASP A 3 6.90 -6.83 29.72
C ASP A 3 6.03 -6.52 28.47
N LEU A 4 4.80 -6.04 28.69
CA LEU A 4 3.88 -5.65 27.63
C LEU A 4 4.33 -4.40 26.86
N GLN A 5 4.79 -3.35 27.55
CA GLN A 5 5.29 -2.13 26.90
C GLN A 5 6.54 -2.42 26.07
N GLU A 6 7.42 -3.32 26.55
CA GLU A 6 8.61 -3.73 25.80
C GLU A 6 8.23 -4.50 24.53
N GLN A 7 7.31 -5.47 24.64
CA GLN A 7 6.79 -6.22 23.48
C GLN A 7 6.08 -5.30 22.47
N LEU A 8 5.23 -4.39 22.94
CA LEU A 8 4.55 -3.43 22.07
C LEU A 8 5.54 -2.49 21.40
N SER A 9 6.55 -2.01 22.14
CA SER A 9 7.58 -1.14 21.58
C SER A 9 8.38 -1.84 20.48
N PHE A 10 8.75 -3.10 20.70
CA PHE A 10 9.41 -3.91 19.69
C PHE A 10 8.53 -4.08 18.44
N LEU A 11 7.26 -4.45 18.59
CA LEU A 11 6.37 -4.63 17.45
C LEU A 11 6.13 -3.34 16.66
N LEU A 12 5.98 -2.20 17.35
CA LEU A 12 5.80 -0.90 16.70
C LEU A 12 7.09 -0.41 16.02
N HIS A 13 8.27 -0.71 16.58
CA HIS A 13 9.55 -0.46 15.91
C HIS A 13 9.65 -1.25 14.60
N GLU A 14 9.33 -2.53 14.64
CA GLU A 14 9.36 -3.38 13.45
C GLU A 14 8.32 -2.94 12.41
N ALA A 15 7.14 -2.46 12.84
CA ALA A 15 6.15 -1.89 11.93
C ALA A 15 6.67 -0.62 11.26
N LEU A 16 7.23 0.34 12.02
CA LEU A 16 7.85 1.54 11.45
C LEU A 16 8.92 1.21 10.41
N LYS A 17 9.71 0.17 10.66
CA LYS A 17 10.74 -0.29 9.75
C LYS A 17 10.15 -0.90 8.49
N GLU A 18 9.09 -1.69 8.60
CA GLU A 18 8.39 -2.30 7.46
C GLU A 18 7.83 -1.20 6.56
N GLU A 19 6.98 -0.30 7.08
CA GLU A 19 6.35 0.78 6.30
C GLU A 19 7.37 1.64 5.55
N LEU A 20 8.46 2.03 6.23
CA LEU A 20 9.50 2.83 5.59
C LEU A 20 10.29 2.02 4.53
N SER A 21 10.46 0.72 4.74
CA SER A 21 11.10 -0.20 3.78
C SER A 21 10.21 -0.45 2.57
N SER A 22 8.90 -0.65 2.77
CA SER A 22 7.89 -0.81 1.72
C SER A 22 7.78 0.46 0.89
N CYS A 23 7.61 1.64 1.51
CA CYS A 23 7.60 2.93 0.82
C CYS A 23 8.81 3.11 -0.10
N VAL A 24 10.03 2.91 0.44
CA VAL A 24 11.26 3.03 -0.36
C VAL A 24 11.37 1.92 -1.41
N GLY A 25 10.92 0.72 -1.09
CA GLY A 25 10.86 -0.43 -1.99
C GLY A 25 9.98 -0.17 -3.21
N TYR A 26 8.77 0.34 -2.98
CA TYR A 26 7.83 0.72 -4.01
C TYR A 26 8.38 1.79 -4.94
N LEU A 27 8.92 2.89 -4.39
CA LEU A 27 9.57 3.93 -5.18
C LEU A 27 10.76 3.41 -6.00
N TYR A 28 11.54 2.51 -5.41
CA TYR A 28 12.68 1.90 -6.07
C TYR A 28 12.27 1.00 -7.22
N HIS A 29 11.32 0.09 -6.99
CA HIS A 29 10.82 -0.84 -7.99
C HIS A 29 10.09 -0.10 -9.12
N ASN A 30 9.30 0.94 -8.80
CA ASN A 30 8.68 1.81 -9.78
C ASN A 30 9.71 2.40 -10.76
N ARG A 31 10.84 2.91 -10.26
CA ARG A 31 11.91 3.47 -11.08
C ARG A 31 12.54 2.46 -12.06
N LEU A 32 12.47 1.17 -11.76
CA LEU A 32 13.01 0.12 -12.62
C LEU A 32 12.07 -0.27 -13.76
N LEU A 33 10.79 0.10 -13.68
CA LEU A 33 9.80 -0.21 -14.71
C LEU A 33 10.06 0.60 -15.98
N SER A 34 9.95 -0.08 -17.14
CA SER A 34 10.14 0.56 -18.44
C SER A 34 8.97 1.45 -18.87
N ASN A 35 7.78 1.27 -18.25
CA ASN A 35 6.51 1.93 -18.58
C ASN A 35 6.15 1.89 -20.08
N SER A 36 6.62 0.86 -20.78
CA SER A 36 6.53 0.74 -22.23
C SER A 36 5.25 0.08 -22.72
N ASP A 37 4.51 -0.56 -21.81
CA ASP A 37 3.22 -1.17 -22.09
C ASP A 37 2.18 -0.83 -21.00
N ASN A 38 0.91 -1.10 -21.29
CA ASN A 38 -0.20 -0.79 -20.39
C ASN A 38 -0.09 -1.54 -19.04
N PHE A 39 0.52 -2.72 -19.03
CA PHE A 39 0.68 -3.51 -17.81
C PHE A 39 1.69 -2.84 -16.86
N THR A 40 2.86 -2.49 -17.38
CA THR A 40 3.92 -1.81 -16.62
C THR A 40 3.49 -0.41 -16.17
N GLN A 41 2.63 0.28 -16.94
CA GLN A 41 1.99 1.54 -16.51
C GLN A 41 1.03 1.33 -15.33
N TYR A 42 0.15 0.33 -15.41
CA TYR A 42 -0.78 0.02 -14.32
C TYR A 42 -0.03 -0.38 -13.04
N LEU A 43 0.95 -1.28 -13.15
CA LEU A 43 1.83 -1.63 -12.03
C LEU A 43 2.55 -0.37 -11.49
N SER A 44 3.04 0.51 -12.35
CA SER A 44 3.69 1.75 -11.93
C SER A 44 2.75 2.65 -11.11
N GLU A 45 1.50 2.81 -11.52
CA GLU A 45 0.49 3.60 -10.78
C GLU A 45 0.23 3.01 -9.39
N GLU A 46 0.00 1.70 -9.32
CA GLU A 46 -0.27 0.97 -8.06
C GLU A 46 0.91 1.04 -7.09
N LEU A 47 2.16 0.83 -7.56
CA LEU A 47 3.34 0.97 -6.69
C LEU A 47 3.50 2.40 -6.15
N LEU A 48 3.12 3.44 -6.91
CA LEU A 48 3.21 4.83 -6.42
C LEU A 48 2.12 5.15 -5.41
N GLU A 49 0.90 4.64 -5.61
CA GLU A 49 -0.20 4.77 -4.64
C GLU A 49 0.19 4.10 -3.32
N HIS A 50 0.63 2.84 -3.36
CA HIS A 50 1.09 2.13 -2.16
C HIS A 50 2.26 2.88 -1.50
N ALA A 51 3.25 3.36 -2.26
CA ALA A 51 4.37 4.12 -1.67
C ALA A 51 3.94 5.35 -0.85
N ASP A 52 2.94 6.09 -1.33
CA ASP A 52 2.40 7.25 -0.61
C ASP A 52 1.63 6.80 0.65
N GLU A 53 0.86 5.72 0.55
CA GLU A 53 0.08 5.15 1.65
C GLU A 53 0.97 4.58 2.77
N GLU A 54 2.01 3.82 2.43
CA GLU A 54 3.05 3.34 3.37
C GLU A 54 3.72 4.49 4.13
N TYR A 55 3.94 5.64 3.47
CA TYR A 55 4.50 6.81 4.14
C TYR A 55 3.52 7.45 5.12
N GLU A 56 2.22 7.46 4.81
CA GLU A 56 1.17 7.88 5.76
C GLU A 56 1.09 6.94 6.95
N HIS A 57 1.08 5.63 6.73
CA HIS A 57 1.10 4.61 7.79
C HIS A 57 2.31 4.78 8.72
N TYR A 58 3.52 4.95 8.15
CA TYR A 58 4.74 5.24 8.93
C TYR A 58 4.55 6.45 9.85
N LYS A 59 3.97 7.55 9.35
CA LYS A 59 3.74 8.77 10.14
C LYS A 59 2.71 8.54 11.24
N GLU A 60 1.63 7.82 10.96
CA GLU A 60 0.60 7.50 11.94
C GLU A 60 1.14 6.63 13.08
N ILE A 61 1.94 5.61 12.76
CA ILE A 61 2.59 4.76 13.76
C ILE A 61 3.61 5.58 14.55
N LEU A 62 4.38 6.46 13.89
CA LEU A 62 5.35 7.31 14.57
C LEU A 62 4.65 8.25 15.56
N GLU A 63 3.49 8.80 15.21
CA GLU A 63 2.72 9.65 16.12
C GLU A 63 2.07 8.84 17.26
N LEU A 64 1.64 7.61 16.98
CA LEU A 64 1.16 6.67 18.00
C LEU A 64 2.26 6.39 19.05
N THR A 65 3.49 6.11 18.62
CA THR A 65 4.59 5.83 19.56
C THR A 65 4.88 6.98 20.51
N LYS A 66 4.84 8.24 20.01
CA LYS A 66 4.95 9.44 20.84
C LYS A 66 3.77 9.59 21.79
N SER A 67 2.56 9.36 21.30
CA SER A 67 1.32 9.48 22.10
C SER A 67 1.26 8.46 23.25
N LEU A 68 1.92 7.32 23.09
CA LEU A 68 2.04 6.27 24.11
C LEU A 68 3.27 6.43 25.02
N ASP A 69 4.08 7.48 24.83
CA ASP A 69 5.35 7.72 25.52
C ASP A 69 6.31 6.53 25.43
N LEU A 70 6.36 5.88 24.26
CA LEU A 70 7.26 4.75 24.00
C LEU A 70 8.59 5.27 23.45
N SER A 71 9.68 4.88 24.11
CA SER A 71 11.04 5.16 23.64
C SER A 71 11.43 4.14 22.56
N ILE A 72 11.04 4.41 21.31
CA ILE A 72 11.38 3.58 20.15
C ILE A 72 12.47 4.26 19.32
N GLU A 73 13.47 3.49 18.91
CA GLU A 73 14.48 3.95 17.95
C GLU A 73 13.86 4.08 16.56
N ILE A 74 14.12 5.19 15.88
CA ILE A 74 13.66 5.40 14.51
C ILE A 74 14.55 4.55 13.57
N PRO A 75 13.96 3.73 12.68
CA PRO A 75 14.72 2.94 11.73
C PRO A 75 15.70 3.81 10.93
N SER A 76 16.95 3.36 10.83
CA SER A 76 17.94 4.06 10.03
C SER A 76 17.76 3.76 8.54
N MET A 77 18.10 4.71 7.67
CA MET A 77 18.04 4.49 6.22
C MET A 77 18.89 3.30 5.77
N ASN A 78 19.97 2.96 6.48
CA ASN A 78 20.79 1.79 6.14
C ASN A 78 20.03 0.47 6.33
N GLU A 79 19.17 0.38 7.34
CA GLU A 79 18.33 -0.80 7.61
C GLU A 79 17.21 -0.96 6.58
N VAL A 80 16.73 0.18 6.07
CA VAL A 80 15.72 0.29 5.00
C VAL A 80 16.32 -0.12 3.64
N PHE A 81 17.48 0.44 3.28
CA PHE A 81 18.08 0.24 1.96
C PHE A 81 18.66 -1.16 1.70
N PHE A 82 19.00 -1.93 2.74
CA PHE A 82 19.58 -3.27 2.58
C PHE A 82 18.65 -4.26 1.85
N GLN A 83 17.36 -3.94 1.77
CA GLN A 83 16.32 -4.80 1.21
C GLN A 83 16.10 -4.57 -0.29
N LEU A 84 16.64 -3.49 -0.86
CA LEU A 84 16.44 -3.14 -2.27
C LEU A 84 17.30 -4.01 -3.19
N LYS A 85 16.67 -4.67 -4.16
CA LYS A 85 17.36 -5.42 -5.21
C LYS A 85 16.70 -5.17 -6.57
N ASN A 86 17.50 -5.32 -7.62
CA ASN A 86 16.99 -5.29 -8.98
C ASN A 86 16.34 -6.64 -9.29
N TYR A 87 15.06 -6.60 -9.62
CA TYR A 87 14.23 -7.75 -9.93
C TYR A 87 13.56 -7.54 -11.28
N ASP A 88 13.16 -8.63 -11.94
CA ASP A 88 12.18 -8.57 -13.03
C ASP A 88 10.77 -8.28 -12.51
N ASP A 89 9.84 -7.91 -13.39
CA ASP A 89 8.50 -7.47 -13.01
C ASP A 89 7.74 -8.52 -12.19
N GLU A 90 7.84 -9.81 -12.56
CA GLU A 90 7.20 -10.91 -11.82
C GLU A 90 7.73 -11.00 -10.38
N THR A 91 9.05 -10.92 -10.24
CA THR A 91 9.73 -10.98 -8.95
C THR A 91 9.45 -9.71 -8.13
N VAL A 92 9.32 -8.54 -8.76
CA VAL A 92 8.88 -7.30 -8.09
C VAL A 92 7.49 -7.50 -7.49
N ILE A 93 6.52 -7.96 -8.29
CA ILE A 93 5.14 -8.17 -7.83
C ILE A 93 5.11 -9.16 -6.68
N GLN A 94 5.80 -10.30 -6.82
CA GLN A 94 5.82 -11.33 -5.78
C GLN A 94 6.52 -10.84 -4.51
N PHE A 95 7.62 -10.10 -4.64
CA PHE A 95 8.35 -9.56 -3.50
C PHE A 95 7.49 -8.58 -2.70
N ASN A 96 6.85 -7.61 -3.36
CA ASN A 96 6.00 -6.65 -2.66
C ASN A 96 4.76 -7.36 -2.06
N LEU A 97 4.16 -8.32 -2.77
CA LEU A 97 3.03 -9.09 -2.25
C LEU A 97 3.38 -9.85 -0.95
N ASP A 98 4.57 -10.43 -0.88
CA ASP A 98 5.02 -11.11 0.35
C ASP A 98 5.27 -10.11 1.49
N LYS A 99 5.73 -8.89 1.17
CA LYS A 99 5.88 -7.81 2.15
C LYS A 99 4.54 -7.36 2.73
N GLU A 100 3.53 -7.17 1.89
CA GLU A 100 2.19 -6.78 2.36
C GLU A 100 1.56 -7.84 3.28
N ARG A 101 1.76 -9.12 2.97
CA ARG A 101 1.31 -10.21 3.84
C ARG A 101 2.02 -10.23 5.18
N ASP A 102 3.34 -10.02 5.18
CA ASP A 102 4.13 -9.91 6.40
C ASP A 102 3.68 -8.70 7.25
N ALA A 103 3.32 -7.57 6.62
CA ALA A 103 2.78 -6.39 7.29
C ALA A 103 1.41 -6.70 7.95
N VAL A 104 0.48 -7.33 7.22
CA VAL A 104 -0.82 -7.78 7.76
C VAL A 104 -0.64 -8.66 9.00
N ASP A 105 0.26 -9.65 8.94
CA ASP A 105 0.55 -10.55 10.07
C ASP A 105 1.12 -9.80 11.27
N ARG A 106 2.00 -8.83 11.04
CA ARG A 106 2.57 -7.96 12.07
C ARG A 106 1.49 -7.14 12.76
N TYR A 107 0.58 -6.52 12.01
CA TYR A 107 -0.52 -5.76 12.58
C TYR A 107 -1.51 -6.64 13.35
N ASN A 108 -1.78 -7.85 12.87
CA ASN A 108 -2.56 -8.83 13.62
C ASN A 108 -1.89 -9.20 14.95
N ALA A 109 -0.55 -9.32 14.99
CA ALA A 109 0.19 -9.57 16.22
C ALA A 109 0.05 -8.40 17.23
N ILE A 110 0.18 -7.15 16.77
CA ILE A 110 -0.03 -5.95 17.60
C ILE A 110 -1.45 -5.92 18.17
N LEU A 111 -2.46 -6.09 17.33
CA LEU A 111 -3.87 -6.08 17.74
C LEU A 111 -4.19 -7.21 18.73
N SER A 112 -3.60 -8.39 18.53
CA SER A 112 -3.72 -9.54 19.43
C SER A 112 -3.11 -9.26 20.80
N LEU A 113 -1.93 -8.62 20.84
CA LEU A 113 -1.25 -8.25 22.08
C LEU A 113 -2.09 -7.29 22.93
N VAL A 114 -2.61 -6.22 22.33
CA VAL A 114 -3.39 -5.21 23.06
C VAL A 114 -4.81 -5.66 23.40
N SER A 115 -5.35 -6.66 22.69
CA SER A 115 -6.68 -7.22 22.99
C SER A 115 -6.69 -8.20 24.16
N LYS A 116 -5.55 -8.81 24.48
CA LYS A 116 -5.40 -9.79 25.57
C LYS A 116 -5.03 -9.17 26.92
N THR A 117 -4.87 -7.86 26.97
CA THR A 117 -4.28 -7.15 28.11
C THR A 117 -5.15 -5.99 28.57
N SER A 118 -5.02 -5.59 29.83
CA SER A 118 -5.71 -4.41 30.39
C SER A 118 -4.87 -3.14 30.21
N TYR A 119 -4.19 -3.00 29.08
CA TYR A 119 -3.32 -1.87 28.79
C TYR A 119 -4.12 -0.61 28.51
N GLU A 120 -3.82 0.46 29.23
CA GLU A 120 -4.55 1.74 29.12
C GLU A 120 -4.49 2.33 27.71
N GLY A 121 -3.38 2.15 27.00
CA GLY A 121 -3.22 2.59 25.61
C GLY A 121 -3.86 1.69 24.54
N ALA A 122 -4.51 0.58 24.92
CA ALA A 122 -4.99 -0.43 23.96
C ALA A 122 -5.99 0.13 22.94
N GLU A 123 -6.91 0.99 23.37
CA GLU A 123 -7.91 1.57 22.47
C GLU A 123 -7.29 2.56 21.48
N LEU A 124 -6.27 3.31 21.90
CA LEU A 124 -5.53 4.19 21.01
C LEU A 124 -4.75 3.38 19.96
N VAL A 125 -4.08 2.29 20.38
CA VAL A 125 -3.40 1.38 19.46
C VAL A 125 -4.38 0.81 18.44
N LYS A 126 -5.52 0.26 18.86
CA LYS A 126 -6.53 -0.30 17.94
C LYS A 126 -7.05 0.75 16.96
N LYS A 127 -7.27 1.98 17.42
CA LYS A 127 -7.79 3.08 16.58
C LYS A 127 -6.86 3.41 15.42
N VAL A 128 -5.54 3.30 15.61
CA VAL A 128 -4.54 3.59 14.57
C VAL A 128 -4.19 2.34 13.76
N ILE A 129 -3.93 1.22 14.42
CA ILE A 129 -3.39 0.02 13.77
C ILE A 129 -4.45 -0.74 12.96
N LEU A 130 -5.73 -0.70 13.35
CA LEU A 130 -6.77 -1.43 12.62
C LEU A 130 -7.02 -0.86 11.21
N PRO A 131 -7.16 0.47 11.01
CA PRO A 131 -7.24 1.04 9.66
C PRO A 131 -6.04 0.67 8.78
N ILE A 132 -4.81 0.84 9.29
CA ILE A 132 -3.58 0.50 8.56
C ILE A 132 -3.61 -0.97 8.12
N ARG A 133 -3.91 -1.90 9.04
CA ARG A 133 -4.02 -3.33 8.70
C ARG A 133 -5.01 -3.61 7.58
N ASN A 134 -6.17 -2.93 7.60
CA ASN A 134 -7.17 -3.12 6.56
C ASN A 134 -6.66 -2.61 5.21
N LYS A 135 -5.88 -1.54 5.21
CA LYS A 135 -5.26 -0.99 4.02
C LYS A 135 -4.21 -1.93 3.43
N GLU A 136 -3.38 -2.55 4.27
CA GLU A 136 -2.45 -3.59 3.79
C GLU A 136 -3.17 -4.80 3.17
N MET A 137 -4.37 -5.13 3.66
CA MET A 137 -5.17 -6.18 3.01
C MET A 137 -5.64 -5.76 1.61
N GLU A 138 -5.95 -4.49 1.40
CA GLU A 138 -6.25 -3.96 0.07
C GLU A 138 -5.00 -4.05 -0.83
N HIS A 139 -3.81 -3.66 -0.33
CA HIS A 139 -2.56 -3.80 -1.07
C HIS A 139 -2.28 -5.26 -1.49
N VAL A 140 -2.53 -6.23 -0.59
CA VAL A 140 -2.44 -7.67 -0.91
C VAL A 140 -3.39 -8.02 -2.05
N GLU A 141 -4.64 -7.57 -2.01
CA GLU A 141 -5.64 -7.86 -3.05
C GLU A 141 -5.23 -7.25 -4.40
N ASP A 142 -4.74 -6.00 -4.41
CA ASP A 142 -4.27 -5.30 -5.60
C ASP A 142 -3.10 -6.06 -6.26
N LEU A 143 -2.09 -6.43 -5.47
CA LEU A 143 -0.92 -7.14 -5.97
C LEU A 143 -1.24 -8.58 -6.42
N GLU A 144 -2.18 -9.27 -5.75
CA GLU A 144 -2.69 -10.57 -6.22
C GLU A 144 -3.39 -10.47 -7.57
N ASN A 145 -4.19 -9.41 -7.77
CA ASN A 145 -4.87 -9.14 -9.03
C ASN A 145 -3.86 -8.85 -10.15
N ILE A 146 -2.86 -8.00 -9.88
CA ILE A 146 -1.77 -7.71 -10.82
C ILE A 146 -1.01 -8.99 -11.20
N ARG A 147 -0.62 -9.81 -10.20
CA ARG A 147 0.09 -11.08 -10.44
C ARG A 147 -0.73 -12.03 -11.32
N SER A 148 -2.03 -12.19 -11.01
CA SER A 148 -2.93 -13.04 -11.80
C SER A 148 -2.99 -12.59 -13.27
N ASN A 149 -3.03 -11.28 -13.50
CA ASN A 149 -3.10 -10.72 -14.85
C ASN A 149 -1.77 -10.83 -15.60
N TYR A 150 -0.63 -10.68 -14.91
CA TYR A 150 0.69 -10.95 -15.46
C TYR A 150 0.80 -12.40 -15.95
N GLU A 151 0.39 -13.38 -15.13
CA GLU A 151 0.43 -14.79 -15.51
C GLU A 151 -0.44 -15.12 -16.74
N LYS A 152 -1.64 -14.53 -16.84
CA LYS A 152 -2.53 -14.73 -17.99
C LYS A 152 -1.92 -14.17 -19.28
N SER A 153 -1.30 -13.00 -19.19
CA SER A 153 -0.63 -12.34 -20.31
C SER A 153 0.62 -13.13 -20.75
N ALA A 154 1.46 -13.56 -19.81
CA ALA A 154 2.66 -14.34 -20.06
C ALA A 154 2.38 -15.74 -20.66
N LYS A 155 1.25 -16.36 -20.30
CA LYS A 155 0.81 -17.66 -20.85
C LYS A 155 0.09 -17.53 -22.20
N GLY A 156 -0.07 -16.31 -22.74
CA GLY A 156 -0.79 -16.06 -23.99
C GLY A 156 -2.28 -16.42 -23.92
N LEU A 157 -2.83 -16.51 -22.71
CA LEU A 157 -4.20 -16.96 -22.45
C LEU A 157 -5.22 -15.80 -22.44
N ASP A 158 -4.75 -14.56 -22.39
CA ASP A 158 -5.52 -13.37 -22.76
C ASP A 158 -4.52 -12.33 -23.27
N THR A 159 -4.54 -12.05 -24.57
CA THR A 159 -4.27 -10.68 -25.01
C THR A 159 -5.65 -10.08 -25.17
N PRO A 160 -6.08 -9.11 -24.34
CA PRO A 160 -7.27 -8.34 -24.67
C PRO A 160 -6.98 -7.65 -26.00
N LYS A 161 -7.51 -8.21 -27.09
CA LYS A 161 -7.50 -7.58 -28.41
C LYS A 161 -8.55 -6.48 -28.53
N ASP A 162 -9.28 -6.21 -27.47
CA ASP A 162 -10.32 -5.20 -27.43
C ASP A 162 -10.00 -4.15 -26.36
N GLU A 163 -9.86 -2.90 -26.82
CA GLU A 163 -9.85 -1.69 -25.99
C GLU A 163 -11.09 -1.60 -25.07
N SER A 164 -12.14 -2.40 -25.31
CA SER A 164 -13.34 -2.47 -24.47
C SER A 164 -13.15 -3.27 -23.17
N PHE A 165 -12.18 -4.18 -23.09
CA PHE A 165 -11.95 -4.95 -21.85
C PHE A 165 -11.36 -4.08 -20.74
N ILE A 166 -10.54 -3.08 -21.12
CA ILE A 166 -9.98 -2.07 -20.21
C ILE A 166 -11.08 -1.10 -19.70
N SER A 167 -12.17 -0.92 -20.46
CA SER A 167 -13.24 -0.01 -20.07
C SER A 167 -14.09 -0.47 -18.87
N CYS A 168 -14.07 -1.77 -18.53
CA CYS A 168 -14.74 -2.31 -17.33
C CYS A 168 -13.83 -2.42 -16.10
N PHE A 169 -12.50 -2.31 -16.25
CA PHE A 169 -11.56 -2.32 -15.11
C PHE A 169 -11.53 -0.99 -14.34
N LEU A 170 -12.18 0.05 -14.88
CA LEU A 170 -12.23 1.42 -14.34
C LEU A 170 -13.62 1.76 -13.78
N GLU A 171 -14.39 0.78 -13.30
CA GLU A 171 -15.72 0.99 -12.70
C GLU A 171 -15.66 1.58 -11.27
N ASP A 172 -14.68 2.43 -10.98
CA ASP A 172 -14.76 3.33 -9.84
C ASP A 172 -15.52 4.59 -10.21
N THR A 173 -16.52 4.94 -9.41
CA THR A 173 -17.27 6.20 -9.56
C THR A 173 -16.42 7.38 -9.12
N HIS A 174 -15.88 8.11 -10.09
CA HIS A 174 -15.12 9.32 -9.81
C HIS A 174 -16.05 10.54 -9.76
N SER A 175 -15.85 11.42 -8.79
CA SER A 175 -16.60 12.68 -8.68
C SER A 175 -15.75 13.88 -9.11
N CYS A 176 -16.26 14.69 -10.04
CA CYS A 176 -15.60 15.93 -10.44
C CYS A 176 -15.68 16.97 -9.31
N SER A 177 -14.53 17.42 -8.81
CA SER A 177 -14.41 18.38 -7.69
C SER A 177 -15.00 19.78 -7.98
N ILE A 178 -15.29 20.10 -9.25
CA ILE A 178 -15.83 21.39 -9.67
C ILE A 178 -17.34 21.33 -9.93
N THR A 179 -17.83 20.24 -10.52
CA THR A 179 -19.23 20.14 -10.98
C THR A 179 -20.09 19.15 -10.18
N GLY A 180 -19.46 18.25 -9.41
CA GLY A 180 -20.15 17.17 -8.69
C GLY A 180 -20.70 16.06 -9.59
N THR A 181 -20.37 16.06 -10.88
CA THR A 181 -20.82 15.05 -11.84
C THR A 181 -20.06 13.74 -11.63
N PHE A 182 -20.77 12.61 -11.70
CA PHE A 182 -20.22 11.25 -11.57
C PHE A 182 -19.94 10.67 -12.95
N THR A 183 -18.77 10.04 -13.12
CA THR A 183 -18.46 9.26 -14.33
C THR A 183 -18.03 7.84 -13.93
N THR A 184 -18.42 6.86 -14.75
CA THR A 184 -18.10 5.43 -14.56
C THR A 184 -16.95 4.99 -15.49
N CYS A 185 -16.19 5.93 -16.02
CA CYS A 185 -15.04 5.64 -16.87
C CYS A 185 -14.03 6.80 -16.83
N ASN A 186 -12.75 6.42 -16.81
CA ASN A 186 -11.59 7.31 -16.76
C ASN A 186 -11.33 7.96 -18.14
N THR A 187 -12.34 8.68 -18.65
CA THR A 187 -12.25 9.50 -19.86
C THR A 187 -12.60 10.96 -19.51
N ASP A 188 -12.05 11.89 -20.29
CA ASP A 188 -12.18 13.34 -20.10
C ASP A 188 -13.60 13.76 -19.68
N CYS A 189 -13.71 14.66 -18.70
CA CYS A 189 -15.01 15.19 -18.30
C CYS A 189 -15.60 15.99 -19.46
N LYS A 190 -16.56 15.39 -20.18
CA LYS A 190 -17.25 15.98 -21.36
C LYS A 190 -17.95 17.32 -21.11
N ASN A 191 -18.02 17.78 -19.86
CA ASN A 191 -18.63 19.04 -19.46
C ASN A 191 -17.63 20.17 -19.14
N CYS A 192 -16.33 19.88 -18.94
CA CYS A 192 -15.38 20.91 -18.55
C CYS A 192 -13.97 20.83 -19.17
N ASP A 193 -13.68 19.86 -20.05
CA ASP A 193 -12.38 19.73 -20.75
C ASP A 193 -11.15 19.73 -19.82
N ILE A 194 -11.27 19.23 -18.59
CA ILE A 194 -10.15 19.09 -17.64
C ILE A 194 -9.54 17.70 -17.76
N TYR A 195 -8.22 17.66 -17.98
CA TYR A 195 -7.39 16.45 -18.05
C TYR A 195 -7.14 15.81 -16.66
N LYS A 196 -7.30 14.48 -16.62
CA LYS A 196 -6.83 13.42 -15.67
C LYS A 196 -6.41 13.75 -14.21
N ASN A 197 -5.72 14.84 -13.90
CA ASN A 197 -5.10 15.07 -12.58
C ASN A 197 -6.01 15.78 -11.55
N SER A 198 -7.33 15.69 -11.68
CA SER A 198 -8.29 16.41 -10.79
C SER A 198 -9.40 15.52 -10.24
N PHE A 199 -9.30 14.21 -10.43
CA PHE A 199 -10.27 13.26 -9.90
C PHE A 199 -9.81 12.75 -8.54
N ILE A 200 -10.73 12.73 -7.59
CA ILE A 200 -10.55 12.16 -6.25
C ILE A 200 -11.37 10.87 -6.24
N ARG A 201 -10.70 9.73 -6.01
CA ARG A 201 -11.33 8.41 -5.82
C ARG A 201 -12.18 8.46 -4.55
N LYS A 202 -13.40 7.92 -4.60
CA LYS A 202 -14.35 7.87 -3.48
C LYS A 202 -14.76 6.46 -3.19
#